data_AF-A0A7Y6IK15-F1
#
_entry.id   AF-A0A7Y6IK15-F1
#
_cell.length_a   1.000
_cell.length_b   1.000
_cell.length_c   1.000
_cell.angle_alpha   90.00
_cell.angle_beta   90.00
_cell.angle_gamma   90.00
#
_symmetry.space_group_name_H-M   'P 1'
#
loop_
_entity.id
_entity.type
_entity.pdbx_description
1 polymer ?
#
loop_
_entity_poly.entity_id
_entity_poly.type
_entity_poly.pdbx_seq_one_letter_code
_entity_poly.pdbx_strand_id
1 'polypeptide(L)'
;MPYVQPEIVRIALRIEGQRIAYSWGGGHGGDPGPSTGTCVGYRGSILPCPAERTRGLDCSGLSRWVYAQAHGQDVLGPGTTNDQVRRMRRVVSALPGDLVFFGRTTAKGLDTHHVGIYLGDGKMINAPETGAFVRVDPVSRLKDFAGFYRL
;
A
#
# COMPACT_ATOMS: atom_id res chain seq x y z
N MET A 1 10.04 -19.44 -2.18
CA MET A 1 10.33 -19.33 -3.62
C MET A 1 11.28 -18.15 -3.83
N PRO A 2 12.48 -18.32 -4.41
CA PRO A 2 13.57 -17.37 -4.14
C PRO A 2 13.65 -16.10 -5.02
N TYR A 3 12.61 -15.73 -5.80
CA TYR A 3 12.72 -14.64 -6.79
C TYR A 3 11.55 -13.65 -6.84
N VAL A 4 10.76 -13.51 -5.77
CA VAL A 4 9.57 -12.65 -5.81
C VAL A 4 9.87 -11.18 -5.56
N GLN A 5 10.83 -10.87 -4.68
CA GLN A 5 11.18 -9.50 -4.30
C GLN A 5 11.59 -8.61 -5.50
N PRO A 6 12.46 -9.07 -6.42
CA PRO A 6 12.75 -8.30 -7.63
C PRO A 6 11.53 -8.05 -8.52
N GLU A 7 10.61 -9.01 -8.61
CA GLU A 7 9.41 -8.88 -9.43
C GLU A 7 8.40 -7.89 -8.82
N ILE A 8 8.24 -7.90 -7.49
CA ILE A 8 7.45 -6.88 -6.77
C ILE A 8 7.94 -5.47 -7.13
N VAL A 9 9.27 -5.24 -7.10
CA VAL A 9 9.86 -3.94 -7.43
C VAL A 9 9.64 -3.58 -8.91
N ARG A 10 9.82 -4.54 -9.82
CA ARG A 10 9.58 -4.33 -11.25
C ARG A 10 8.15 -3.90 -11.54
N ILE A 11 7.17 -4.57 -10.92
CA ILE A 11 5.75 -4.28 -11.07
C ILE A 11 5.42 -2.92 -10.44
N ALA A 12 5.92 -2.65 -9.24
CA ALA A 12 5.77 -1.36 -8.57
C ALA A 12 6.20 -0.19 -9.47
N LEU A 13 7.40 -0.26 -10.04
CA LEU A 13 7.93 0.79 -10.92
C LEU A 13 7.13 0.92 -12.23
N ARG A 14 6.61 -0.18 -12.77
CA ARG A 14 5.69 -0.13 -13.93
C ARG A 14 4.39 0.60 -13.61
N ILE A 15 3.87 0.43 -12.39
CA ILE A 15 2.63 1.07 -11.94
C ILE A 15 2.83 2.56 -11.70
N GLU A 16 3.99 2.98 -11.20
CA GLU A 16 4.28 4.40 -10.98
C GLU A 16 4.12 5.23 -12.26
N GLY A 17 4.61 4.72 -13.39
CA GLY A 17 4.47 5.36 -14.71
C GLY A 17 3.03 5.47 -15.24
N GLN A 18 2.06 4.81 -14.62
CA GLN A 18 0.65 4.80 -15.09
C GLN A 18 -0.19 5.95 -14.52
N ARG A 19 0.34 6.73 -13.57
CA ARG A 19 -0.39 7.85 -12.93
C ARG A 19 -1.77 7.42 -12.41
N ILE A 20 -1.83 6.32 -11.66
CA ILE A 20 -3.07 5.83 -11.06
C ILE A 20 -3.47 6.75 -9.90
N ALA A 21 -4.70 7.23 -9.90
CA ALA A 21 -5.20 8.12 -8.85
C ALA A 21 -5.30 7.41 -7.50
N TYR A 22 -5.10 8.15 -6.41
CA TYR A 22 -5.54 7.70 -5.10
C TYR A 22 -7.07 7.66 -5.05
N SER A 23 -7.62 6.58 -4.51
CA SER A 23 -9.04 6.48 -4.16
C SER A 23 -9.21 5.79 -2.82
N TRP A 24 -9.89 6.43 -1.87
CA TRP A 24 -10.11 5.86 -0.53
C TRP A 24 -10.93 4.56 -0.64
N GLY A 25 -10.38 3.44 -0.16
CA GLY A 25 -11.01 2.12 -0.34
C GLY A 25 -10.86 1.54 -1.75
N GLY A 26 -10.12 2.18 -2.65
CA GLY A 26 -9.82 1.64 -3.98
C GLY A 26 -8.80 0.51 -3.91
N GLY A 27 -8.95 -0.52 -4.76
CA GLY A 27 -8.09 -1.71 -4.74
C GLY A 27 -8.67 -2.94 -4.04
N HIS A 28 -9.89 -2.81 -3.49
CA HIS A 28 -10.55 -3.82 -2.66
C HIS A 28 -11.78 -4.46 -3.31
N GLY A 29 -11.87 -4.40 -4.64
CA GLY A 29 -12.82 -5.22 -5.39
C GLY A 29 -12.54 -6.72 -5.23
N GLY A 30 -13.39 -7.56 -5.84
CA GLY A 30 -13.22 -9.02 -5.83
C GLY A 30 -11.80 -9.43 -6.24
N ASP A 31 -11.34 -8.88 -7.37
CA ASP A 31 -9.96 -9.00 -7.82
C ASP A 31 -9.09 -7.80 -7.40
N PRO A 32 -7.81 -8.01 -7.04
CA PRO A 32 -6.87 -6.93 -6.79
C PRO A 32 -6.66 -6.03 -8.01
N GLY A 33 -6.73 -4.71 -7.83
CA GLY A 33 -6.45 -3.73 -8.88
C GLY A 33 -7.30 -2.46 -8.76
N PRO A 34 -7.05 -1.42 -9.57
CA PRO A 34 -7.74 -0.14 -9.42
C PRO A 34 -9.26 -0.30 -9.51
N SER A 35 -9.97 0.28 -8.54
CA SER A 35 -11.43 0.22 -8.45
C SER A 35 -11.96 1.58 -8.02
N THR A 36 -13.27 1.81 -8.14
CA THR A 36 -13.90 2.89 -7.38
C THR A 36 -13.73 2.62 -5.88
N GLY A 37 -13.60 3.69 -5.12
CA GLY A 37 -13.50 3.63 -3.67
C GLY A 37 -14.86 3.77 -2.99
N THR A 38 -14.82 4.11 -1.71
CA THR A 38 -16.01 4.39 -0.88
C THR A 38 -15.84 5.71 -0.16
N CYS A 39 -16.94 6.39 0.18
CA CYS A 39 -16.88 7.57 1.05
C CYS A 39 -17.13 7.25 2.53
N VAL A 40 -17.35 5.98 2.88
CA VAL A 40 -17.50 5.54 4.27
C VAL A 40 -16.21 5.76 5.06
N GLY A 41 -16.31 6.52 6.15
CA GLY A 41 -15.17 6.81 7.04
C GLY A 41 -14.10 7.72 6.42
N TYR A 42 -14.38 8.35 5.28
CA TYR A 42 -13.46 9.27 4.62
C TYR A 42 -13.15 10.48 5.51
N ARG A 43 -11.85 10.78 5.67
CA ARG A 43 -11.35 11.91 6.47
C ARG A 43 -10.36 12.80 5.71
N GLY A 44 -10.31 12.67 4.38
CA GLY A 44 -9.41 13.47 3.56
C GLY A 44 -9.88 14.91 3.42
N SER A 45 -8.97 15.79 3.00
CA SER A 45 -9.18 17.23 2.91
C SER A 45 -10.02 17.69 1.70
N ILE A 46 -10.18 16.84 0.68
CA ILE A 46 -10.93 17.19 -0.53
C ILE A 46 -12.41 16.81 -0.35
N LEU A 47 -13.26 17.83 -0.33
CA LEU A 47 -14.71 17.69 -0.14
C LEU A 47 -15.50 18.23 -1.35
N PRO A 48 -16.62 17.60 -1.73
CA PRO A 48 -17.13 16.33 -1.20
C PRO A 48 -16.23 15.16 -1.58
N CYS A 49 -16.20 14.11 -0.74
CA CYS A 49 -15.40 12.91 -0.95
C CYS A 49 -15.46 12.43 -2.42
N PRO A 50 -14.31 12.26 -3.09
CA PRO A 50 -14.29 11.87 -4.51
C PRO A 50 -14.22 10.36 -4.75
N ALA A 51 -14.03 9.55 -3.71
CA ALA A 51 -13.65 8.14 -3.84
C ALA A 51 -14.63 7.30 -4.69
N GLU A 52 -15.94 7.51 -4.53
CA GLU A 52 -16.98 6.78 -5.26
C GLU A 52 -17.01 7.07 -6.78
N ARG A 53 -16.40 8.20 -7.20
CA ARG A 53 -16.27 8.58 -8.62
C ARG A 53 -14.82 8.53 -9.13
N THR A 54 -13.88 8.08 -8.30
CA THR A 54 -12.46 7.97 -8.65
C THR A 54 -12.07 6.50 -8.72
N ARG A 55 -11.74 6.02 -9.92
CA ARG A 55 -11.14 4.70 -10.11
C ARG A 55 -9.64 4.78 -9.79
N GLY A 56 -9.22 4.13 -8.71
CA GLY A 56 -7.87 4.28 -8.18
C GLY A 56 -7.53 3.23 -7.12
N LEU A 57 -6.49 3.53 -6.35
CA LEU A 57 -5.98 2.66 -5.28
C LEU A 57 -5.83 3.46 -3.98
N ASP A 58 -6.15 2.85 -2.84
CA ASP A 58 -5.58 3.29 -1.57
C ASP A 58 -4.23 2.61 -1.31
N CYS A 59 -3.59 2.94 -0.19
CA CYS A 59 -2.25 2.44 0.13
C CYS A 59 -2.21 0.91 0.24
N SER A 60 -3.20 0.31 0.91
CA SER A 60 -3.34 -1.15 1.06
C SER A 60 -3.82 -1.84 -0.22
N GLY A 61 -4.63 -1.18 -1.03
CA GLY A 61 -5.07 -1.65 -2.33
C GLY A 61 -3.91 -1.72 -3.33
N LEU A 62 -3.01 -0.74 -3.29
CA LEU A 62 -1.78 -0.76 -4.10
C LEU A 62 -0.87 -1.93 -3.70
N SER A 63 -0.60 -2.13 -2.40
CA SER A 63 0.25 -3.24 -1.95
C SER A 63 -0.36 -4.60 -2.31
N ARG A 64 -1.67 -4.77 -2.08
CA ARG A 64 -2.44 -5.97 -2.48
C ARG A 64 -2.28 -6.27 -3.96
N TRP A 65 -2.48 -5.27 -4.82
CA TRP A 65 -2.42 -5.45 -6.26
C TRP A 65 -1.01 -5.79 -6.77
N VAL A 66 0.03 -5.10 -6.27
CA VAL A 66 1.41 -5.39 -6.66
C VAL A 66 1.81 -6.80 -6.23
N TYR A 67 1.50 -7.18 -4.98
CA TYR A 67 1.79 -8.53 -4.48
C TYR A 67 1.01 -9.59 -5.26
N ALA A 68 -0.25 -9.33 -5.59
CA ALA A 68 -1.04 -10.27 -6.38
C ALA A 68 -0.44 -10.53 -7.77
N GLN A 69 0.01 -9.49 -8.46
CA GLN A 69 0.70 -9.64 -9.74
C GLN A 69 2.03 -10.39 -9.61
N ALA A 70 2.83 -10.09 -8.57
CA ALA A 70 4.14 -10.71 -8.38
C ALA A 70 4.05 -12.20 -7.99
N HIS A 71 3.02 -12.57 -7.23
CA HIS A 71 2.79 -13.94 -6.77
C HIS A 71 1.85 -14.76 -7.68
N GLY A 72 1.19 -14.12 -8.63
CA GLY A 72 0.18 -14.74 -9.50
C GLY A 72 -1.15 -15.07 -8.81
N GLN A 73 -1.33 -14.66 -7.54
CA GLN A 73 -2.54 -14.86 -6.73
C GLN A 73 -2.61 -13.84 -5.60
N ASP A 74 -3.81 -13.57 -5.06
CA ASP A 74 -4.00 -12.61 -3.97
C ASP A 74 -3.49 -13.13 -2.60
N VAL A 75 -2.18 -13.02 -2.38
CA VAL A 75 -1.51 -13.51 -1.16
C VAL A 75 -1.70 -12.62 0.06
N LEU A 76 -2.10 -11.35 -0.11
CA LEU A 76 -2.38 -10.45 1.00
C LEU A 76 -3.85 -10.50 1.42
N GLY A 77 -4.74 -10.86 0.50
CA GLY A 77 -6.18 -10.93 0.72
C GLY A 77 -6.83 -9.54 0.82
N PRO A 78 -8.17 -9.51 0.97
CA PRO A 78 -8.89 -8.26 1.22
C PRO A 78 -8.58 -7.71 2.62
N GLY A 79 -8.73 -6.40 2.77
CA GLY A 79 -8.67 -5.74 4.07
C GLY A 79 -7.76 -4.52 4.10
N THR A 80 -7.56 -4.01 5.30
CA THR A 80 -6.82 -2.76 5.58
C THR A 80 -5.31 -2.99 5.75
N THR A 81 -4.56 -1.91 5.95
CA THR A 81 -3.15 -1.98 6.40
C THR A 81 -2.98 -2.85 7.65
N ASN A 82 -3.94 -2.77 8.59
CA ASN A 82 -3.96 -3.57 9.80
C ASN A 82 -4.13 -5.08 9.52
N ASP A 83 -4.88 -5.43 8.47
CA ASP A 83 -5.03 -6.82 8.04
C ASP A 83 -3.75 -7.36 7.41
N GLN A 84 -3.09 -6.57 6.57
CA GLN A 84 -1.84 -6.95 5.92
C GLN A 84 -0.72 -7.15 6.95
N VAL A 85 -0.51 -6.19 7.86
CA VAL A 85 0.60 -6.26 8.82
C VAL A 85 0.49 -7.46 9.76
N ARG A 86 -0.73 -7.92 10.08
CA ARG A 86 -0.97 -9.14 10.88
C ARG A 86 -0.61 -10.43 10.17
N ARG A 87 -0.57 -10.45 8.83
CA ARG A 87 -0.25 -11.64 8.01
C ARG A 87 1.24 -11.76 7.72
N MET A 88 2.02 -10.72 7.99
CA MET A 88 3.42 -10.63 7.60
C MET A 88 4.34 -10.68 8.81
N ARG A 89 5.60 -11.08 8.57
CA ARG A 89 6.64 -11.09 9.59
C ARG A 89 7.44 -9.79 9.54
N ARG A 90 7.62 -9.16 10.71
CA ARG A 90 8.51 -8.00 10.85
C ARG A 90 9.95 -8.40 10.53
N VAL A 91 10.66 -7.56 9.77
CA VAL A 91 12.08 -7.74 9.42
C VAL A 91 12.89 -6.52 9.85
N VAL A 92 14.15 -6.75 10.24
CA VAL A 92 15.08 -5.68 10.64
C VAL A 92 15.88 -5.19 9.44
N SER A 93 16.32 -6.12 8.59
CA SER A 93 17.03 -5.82 7.34
C SER A 93 16.06 -5.87 6.16
N ALA A 94 15.54 -4.69 5.80
CA ALA A 94 14.61 -4.56 4.69
C ALA A 94 15.31 -4.86 3.35
N LEU A 95 14.60 -5.57 2.48
CA LEU A 95 14.96 -5.75 1.08
C LEU A 95 13.97 -5.00 0.21
N PRO A 96 14.38 -4.50 -0.97
CA PRO A 96 13.44 -4.03 -1.97
C PRO A 96 12.34 -5.08 -2.22
N GLY A 97 11.09 -4.65 -2.21
CA GLY A 97 9.91 -5.49 -2.27
C GLY A 97 9.27 -5.83 -0.92
N ASP A 98 9.90 -5.52 0.22
CA ASP A 98 9.23 -5.59 1.53
C ASP A 98 8.18 -4.48 1.67
N LEU A 99 7.16 -4.69 2.50
CA LEU A 99 6.23 -3.61 2.87
C LEU A 99 6.79 -2.77 4.01
N VAL A 100 6.58 -1.47 3.94
CA VAL A 100 6.86 -0.52 5.01
C VAL A 100 5.54 0.01 5.56
N PHE A 101 5.34 -0.13 6.86
CA PHE A 101 4.12 0.31 7.54
C PHE A 101 4.35 1.55 8.39
N PHE A 102 3.30 2.37 8.51
CA PHE A 102 3.27 3.55 9.34
C PHE A 102 2.04 3.54 10.26
N GLY A 103 2.23 4.00 11.48
CA GLY A 103 1.22 4.03 12.51
C GLY A 103 1.84 3.99 13.90
N ARG A 104 1.06 3.50 14.87
CA ARG A 104 1.41 3.57 16.29
C ARG A 104 1.19 2.25 17.00
N THR A 105 2.08 1.94 17.95
CA THR A 105 1.86 0.82 18.87
C THR A 105 0.83 1.22 19.92
N THR A 106 -0.16 0.35 20.13
CA THR A 106 -1.20 0.50 21.15
C THR A 106 -1.19 -0.71 22.09
N ALA A 107 -1.96 -0.64 23.18
CA ALA A 107 -2.17 -1.79 24.07
C ALA A 107 -2.77 -3.02 23.36
N LYS A 108 -3.42 -2.82 22.20
CA LYS A 108 -4.04 -3.89 21.39
C LYS A 108 -3.13 -4.38 20.25
N GLY A 109 -1.89 -3.89 20.18
CA GLY A 109 -0.95 -4.17 19.10
C GLY A 109 -0.72 -2.96 18.19
N LEU A 110 -0.09 -3.22 17.04
CA LEU A 110 0.25 -2.19 16.07
C LEU A 110 -1.00 -1.74 15.30
N ASP A 111 -1.31 -0.45 15.39
CA ASP A 111 -2.40 0.22 14.66
C ASP A 111 -1.79 1.05 13.52
N THR A 112 -1.89 0.53 12.30
CA THR A 112 -1.33 1.09 11.08
C THR A 112 -2.39 1.84 10.28
N HIS A 113 -2.00 2.95 9.66
CA HIS A 113 -2.88 3.73 8.77
C HIS A 113 -2.33 3.88 7.35
N HIS A 114 -1.04 3.59 7.14
CA HIS A 114 -0.43 3.69 5.82
C HIS A 114 0.56 2.55 5.58
N VAL A 115 0.66 2.15 4.31
CA VAL A 115 1.62 1.16 3.83
C VAL A 115 2.23 1.62 2.51
N GLY A 116 3.51 1.31 2.31
CA GLY A 116 4.21 1.44 1.04
C GLY A 116 4.99 0.17 0.71
N ILE A 117 5.47 0.07 -0.51
CA ILE A 117 6.37 -1.00 -0.94
C ILE A 117 7.78 -0.42 -1.00
N TYR A 118 8.70 -0.96 -0.20
CA TYR A 118 10.08 -0.50 -0.12
C TYR A 118 10.80 -0.78 -1.44
N LEU A 119 11.49 0.21 -1.97
CA LEU A 119 12.22 0.10 -3.25
C LEU A 119 13.73 0.00 -3.07
N GLY A 120 14.22 0.03 -1.82
CA GLY A 120 15.64 0.27 -1.52
C GLY A 120 15.94 1.75 -1.31
N ASP A 121 17.16 2.05 -0.87
CA ASP A 121 17.70 3.41 -0.71
C ASP A 121 16.78 4.40 0.05
N GLY A 122 16.05 3.91 1.05
CA GLY A 122 15.13 4.74 1.83
C GLY A 122 13.91 5.24 1.04
N LYS A 123 13.57 4.62 -0.10
CA LYS A 123 12.43 4.99 -0.95
C LYS A 123 11.32 3.95 -0.89
N MET A 124 10.09 4.40 -1.13
CA MET A 124 8.93 3.54 -1.26
C MET A 124 8.01 4.05 -2.37
N ILE A 125 7.30 3.13 -3.03
CA ILE A 125 6.10 3.50 -3.79
C ILE A 125 4.88 3.43 -2.87
N ASN A 126 3.96 4.37 -3.01
CA ASN A 126 2.71 4.39 -2.26
C ASN A 126 1.56 5.02 -3.07
N ALA A 127 0.33 4.81 -2.59
CA ALA A 127 -0.82 5.64 -2.92
C ALA A 127 -1.08 6.55 -1.71
N PRO A 128 -0.63 7.81 -1.72
CA PRO A 128 -0.40 8.57 -0.50
C PRO A 128 -1.67 9.19 0.09
N GLU A 129 -2.47 9.89 -0.71
CA GLU A 129 -3.63 10.64 -0.24
C GLU A 129 -4.52 11.13 -1.39
N THR A 130 -5.73 11.57 -1.07
CA THR A 130 -6.68 12.05 -2.08
C THR A 130 -6.16 13.27 -2.84
N GLY A 131 -6.37 13.30 -4.15
CA GLY A 131 -5.86 14.35 -5.04
C GLY A 131 -4.45 14.08 -5.55
N ALA A 132 -3.78 13.05 -5.02
CA ALA A 132 -2.51 12.57 -5.55
C ALA A 132 -2.67 11.33 -6.42
N PHE A 133 -1.57 10.98 -7.08
CA PHE A 133 -1.39 9.73 -7.81
C PHE A 133 -0.43 8.83 -7.04
N VAL A 134 -0.42 7.54 -7.40
CA VAL A 134 0.63 6.61 -7.02
C VAL A 134 1.98 7.19 -7.44
N ARG A 135 2.94 7.22 -6.52
CA ARG A 135 4.27 7.82 -6.75
C ARG A 135 5.33 7.21 -5.83
N VAL A 136 6.59 7.54 -6.10
CA VAL A 136 7.70 7.25 -5.19
C VAL A 136 7.89 8.43 -4.23
N ASP A 137 7.91 8.12 -2.93
CA ASP A 137 8.26 9.05 -1.86
C ASP A 137 9.43 8.48 -1.04
N PRO A 138 10.25 9.32 -0.39
CA PRO A 138 11.14 8.86 0.67
C PRO A 138 10.32 8.24 1.82
N VAL A 139 10.81 7.15 2.41
CA VAL A 139 10.20 6.52 3.61
C VAL A 139 10.09 7.54 4.75
N SER A 140 11.05 8.46 4.85
CA SER A 140 11.10 9.53 5.87
C SER A 140 10.05 10.64 5.70
N ARG A 141 9.24 10.61 4.62
CA ARG A 141 8.13 11.54 4.40
C ARG A 141 7.09 11.44 5.52
N LEU A 142 6.81 10.23 5.99
CA LEU A 142 5.94 9.98 7.13
C LEU A 142 6.78 9.78 8.40
N LYS A 143 6.32 10.31 9.53
CA LYS A 143 7.12 10.40 10.77
C LYS A 143 6.92 9.22 11.71
N ASP A 144 5.85 8.47 11.55
CA ASP A 144 5.41 7.39 12.42
C ASP A 144 5.69 6.02 11.80
N PHE A 145 6.96 5.81 11.45
CA PHE A 145 7.47 4.55 10.93
C PHE A 145 7.25 3.40 11.94
N ALA A 146 6.56 2.35 11.50
CA ALA A 146 6.23 1.19 12.34
C ALA A 146 7.13 -0.04 12.08
N GLY A 147 7.73 -0.13 10.89
CA GLY A 147 8.66 -1.20 10.55
C GLY A 147 8.55 -1.69 9.12
N PHE A 148 9.47 -2.57 8.75
CA PHE A 148 9.45 -3.33 7.50
C PHE A 148 8.92 -4.74 7.75
N TYR A 149 8.18 -5.27 6.79
CA TYR A 149 7.48 -6.54 6.89
C TYR A 149 7.59 -7.33 5.60
N ARG A 150 7.80 -8.64 5.74
CA ARG A 150 7.93 -9.58 4.64
C ARG A 150 6.94 -10.72 4.82
N LEU A 151 6.33 -11.14 3.71
CA LEU A 151 5.48 -12.33 3.64
C LEU A 151 6.33 -13.60 3.77
#